data_AF-A0A164BXT5-F1
#
_entry.id   AF-A0A164BXT5-F1
#
_cell.length_a   1.000
_cell.length_b   1.000
_cell.length_c   1.000
_cell.angle_alpha   90.00
_cell.angle_beta   90.00
_cell.angle_gamma   90.00
#
_symmetry.space_group_name_H-M   'P 1'
#
loop_
_entity.id
_entity.type
_entity.pdbx_description
1 polymer ?
#
loop_
_entity_poly.entity_id
_entity_poly.type
_entity_poly.pdbx_seq_one_letter_code
_entity_poly.pdbx_strand_id
1 'polypeptide(L)' 'MCSRVTCTECGKAAWTGCGQHVDEALRGVPDEERCPGHDRADDHAEVRHGAGQEVAR' A
#
# COMPACT_ATOMS: atom_id res chain seq x y z
N MET A 1 2.09 -5.96 5.19
CA MET A 1 0.79 -5.54 5.77
C MET A 1 0.14 -4.61 4.77
N CYS A 2 -1.10 -4.85 4.36
CA CYS A 2 -1.76 -3.99 3.38
C CYS A 2 -2.49 -2.87 4.11
N SER A 3 -2.39 -1.64 3.60
CA SER A 3 -2.95 -0.46 4.25
C SER A 3 -3.60 0.46 3.22
N ARG A 4 -4.63 1.21 3.66
CA ARG A 4 -5.18 2.32 2.89
C ARG A 4 -4.20 3.48 2.91
N VAL A 5 -3.95 4.07 1.75
CA VAL A 5 -3.13 5.27 1.58
C VAL A 5 -3.87 6.26 0.68
N THR A 6 -3.44 7.52 0.69
CA THR A 6 -3.96 8.52 -0.25
C THR A 6 -2.97 8.64 -1.39
N CYS A 7 -3.45 8.50 -2.63
CA CYS A 7 -2.63 8.68 -3.80
C CYS A 7 -2.16 10.14 -3.87
N THR A 8 -0.86 10.37 -4.00
CA THR A 8 -0.28 11.71 -4.11
C THR A 8 -0.52 12.34 -5.48
N GLU A 9 -0.85 11.55 -6.49
CA GLU A 9 -1.12 12.03 -7.86
C GLU A 9 -2.53 12.59 -8.01
N CYS A 10 -3.52 11.81 -7.57
CA CYS A 10 -4.93 12.13 -7.78
C CYS A 10 -5.68 12.46 -6.48
N GLY A 11 -5.05 12.34 -5.32
CA GLY A 11 -5.66 12.62 -4.01
C GLY A 11 -6.69 11.59 -3.56
N LYS A 12 -6.90 10.51 -4.33
CA LYS A 12 -7.92 9.47 -4.08
C LYS A 12 -7.41 8.36 -3.17
N ALA A 13 -8.32 7.57 -2.60
CA ALA A 13 -7.98 6.43 -1.78
C ALA A 13 -7.33 5.32 -2.63
N ALA A 14 -6.15 4.88 -2.23
CA ALA A 14 -5.37 3.84 -2.86
C ALA A 14 -4.96 2.79 -1.80
N TRP A 15 -4.35 1.70 -2.26
CA TRP A 15 -3.82 0.66 -1.39
C TRP A 15 -2.30 0.59 -1.53
N THR A 16 -1.63 0.23 -0.44
CA THR A 16 -0.23 -0.20 -0.46
C THR A 16 -0.11 -1.62 0.09
N GLY A 17 0.85 -2.39 -0.42
CA GLY A 17 1.12 -3.77 0.00
C GLY A 17 0.97 -4.81 -1.12
N CYS A 18 0.89 -6.09 -0.74
CA CYS A 18 1.00 -7.22 -1.66
C CYS A 18 -0.21 -7.46 -2.60
N GLY A 19 -1.18 -6.54 -2.68
CA GLY A 19 -2.33 -6.64 -3.58
C GLY A 19 -3.34 -7.76 -3.25
N GLN A 20 -3.08 -8.58 -2.22
CA GLN A 20 -3.98 -9.65 -1.80
C GLN A 20 -5.14 -9.17 -0.92
N HIS A 21 -5.00 -8.00 -0.29
CA HIS A 21 -6.00 -7.46 0.63
C HIS A 21 -6.54 -6.09 0.18
N VAL A 22 -6.66 -5.88 -1.13
CA VAL A 22 -7.15 -4.61 -1.70
C VAL A 22 -8.61 -4.36 -1.32
N ASP A 23 -9.44 -5.41 -1.36
CA ASP A 23 -10.86 -5.31 -1.01
C ASP A 23 -11.06 -4.91 0.47
N GLU A 24 -10.27 -5.49 1.37
CA GLU A 24 -10.28 -5.13 2.79
C GLU A 24 -9.72 -3.71 3.00
N ALA A 25 -8.63 -3.35 2.33
CA ALA A 25 -8.02 -2.03 2.45
C ALA A 25 -8.92 -0.90 1.92
N LEU A 26 -9.75 -1.18 0.92
CA LEU A 26 -10.69 -0.23 0.30
C LEU A 26 -12.15 -0.49 0.69
N ARG A 27 -12.39 -1.27 1.75
CA ARG A 27 -13.74 -1.55 2.27
C ARG A 27 -14.45 -0.23 2.60
N GLY A 28 -15.58 0.02 1.95
CA GLY A 28 -16.38 1.24 2.14
C GLY A 28 -15.95 2.46 1.31
N VAL A 29 -14.90 2.35 0.49
CA VAL A 29 -14.54 3.38 -0.48
C VAL A 29 -15.35 3.15 -1.77
N PRO A 30 -16.19 4.09 -2.22
CA PRO A 30 -16.90 4.00 -3.50
C PRO A 30 -15.92 4.10 -4.67
N ASP A 31 -16.28 3.51 -5.81
CA ASP A 31 -15.37 3.39 -6.97
C ASP A 31 -14.87 4.75 -7.49
N GLU A 32 -15.71 5.77 -7.40
CA GLU A 32 -15.38 7.15 -7.76
C GLU A 32 -14.25 7.77 -6.91
N GLU A 33 -14.11 7.32 -5.66
CA GLU A 33 -13.08 7.76 -4.70
C GLU A 33 -11.87 6.83 -4.67
N ARG A 34 -11.89 5.73 -5.45
CA ARG A 34 -10.75 4.83 -5.61
C ARG A 34 -9.78 5.39 -6.65
N CYS A 35 -8.50 5.24 -6.37
CA CYS A 35 -7.47 5.50 -7.36
C CYS A 35 -7.60 4.48 -8.51
N PRO A 36 -7.70 4.90 -9.78
CA PRO A 36 -7.88 3.98 -10.92
C PRO A 36 -6.61 3.18 -11.26
N GLY A 37 -5.61 3.15 -10.39
CA GLY A 37 -4.33 2.47 -10.62
C GLY A 37 -3.44 3.27 -11.56
N HIS A 38 -2.96 4.42 -11.09
CA HIS A 38 -1.87 5.10 -11.77
C HIS A 38 -0.56 4.35 -11.50
N ASP A 39 0.16 4.02 -12.56
CA ASP A 39 1.49 3.42 -12.48
C ASP A 39 2.45 4.49 -11.92
N ARG A 40 2.55 4.58 -10.60
CA ARG A 40 3.72 5.18 -10.00
C ARG A 40 4.50 4.06 -9.32
N ALA A 41 5.54 3.65 -10.03
CA ALA A 41 6.71 2.97 -9.49
C ALA A 41 7.37 3.83 -8.38
N ASP A 42 6.68 4.08 -7.26
CA ASP A 42 7.26 4.65 -6.04
C ASP A 42 6.34 4.50 -4.80
N ASP A 43 5.50 3.46 -4.72
CA ASP A 43 5.09 2.92 -3.40
C ASP A 43 5.41 1.42 -3.31
N HIS A 44 6.37 1.00 -4.12
CA HIS A 44 7.24 -0.11 -3.79
C HIS A 44 8.47 0.43 -3.04
N ALA A 45 8.27 1.33 -2.08
CA ALA A 45 9.22 1.46 -0.99
C ALA A 45 9.09 0.19 -0.15
N GLU A 46 9.63 -0.89 -0.70
CA GLU A 46 10.34 -1.93 0.02
C GLU A 46 10.19 -1.74 1.53
N VAL A 47 9.26 -2.49 2.12
CA VAL A 47 9.38 -2.81 3.53
C VAL A 47 10.74 -3.49 3.65
N ARG A 48 11.77 -2.71 3.97
CA ARG A 48 12.99 -3.20 4.59
C ARG A 48 12.52 -3.77 5.92
N HIS A 49 12.02 -5.01 5.84
CA HIS A 49 11.83 -5.87 6.97
C HIS A 49 13.14 -5.82 7.72
N GLY A 50 13.11 -5.21 8.91
CA GLY A 50 14.29 -5.09 9.75
C GLY A 50 14.94 -6.45 9.89
N ALA A 51 16.13 -6.61 9.32
CA ALA A 51 17.07 -7.63 9.76
C ALA A 51 17.67 -7.16 11.08
N GLY A 52 16.84 -7.10 12.12
CA GLY A 52 17.28 -7.26 13.49
C GLY A 52 17.26 -8.75 13.79
N GLN A 53 18.36 -9.44 13.50
CA GLN A 53 18.62 -10.75 14.08
C GLN A 53 20.07 -10.82 14.56
N GLU A 54 20.26 -10.31 15.77
CA GLU A 54 21.07 -10.93 16.83
C GLU A 54 21.75 -12.26 16.42
N VAL A 55 23.08 -12.24 16.30
CA VAL A 55 23.91 -13.46 16.39
C VAL A 55 24.69 -13.41 17.69
N ALA A 56 24.22 -14.17 18.67
CA ALA A 56 24.96 -14.50 19.87
C ALA A 56 26.18 -15.36 19.51
N ARG A 57 27.38 -14.90 19.89
CA ARG A 57 28.53 -15.74 20.28
C ARG A 57 29.33 -15.02 21.36
#